data_AF-A0A7X7YWL4-F1
#
_entry.id   AF-A0A7X7YWL4-F1
#
_cell.length_a   1.000
_cell.length_b   1.000
_cell.length_c   1.000
_cell.angle_alpha   90.00
_cell.angle_beta   90.00
_cell.angle_gamma   90.00
#
_symmetry.space_group_name_H-M   'P 1'
#
loop_
_entity.id
_entity.type
_entity.pdbx_description
1 polymer ?
#
loop_
_entity_poly.entity_id
_entity_poly.type
_entity_poly.pdbx_seq_one_letter_code
_entity_poly.pdbx_strand_id
1 'polypeptide(L)'
;MDSHIRTRRDFLKTAGLCAAGAALAGCGMPNPVPPASVTQSYYPQKPNILWITCEDISPCLGCYGDPLAITPNLDRLAGRSIRYTNAYATAPVCSPSRSCLVTGLYATSLGTQHLRSQIAIPRQIEPFPKLLRAAGYYCSNNSKEDYNFKDPTIWDDSSEKAHWRNRPIGQPFFSVFNLMTTHQSQINGSDEEFEARCGSKLKPEERHDPRKMLLPPYYPDTPMVRKMWARYYDLITIMDKQVGDILRDLEIDAVSENTIVFFFSDHGMGTPRFKRSLYDSGLRVPLLVRVPAPHQGMAPLAPGGRSDQLVSFVDFAPTVLSLAGQSIPPTMQGQPFLGRATSSRDYIVGAAGRVDEAYEMSRCVRDKRYKYIRNFLPHLPYVQPSDYCDQAEIMQELRSVAAAGGLAGMEKLFWQPTKPPEELYDTWVDPNEVRNLAGAAEHAETLSQMRKRLRDWMLDTKDTGLLPEAEMLIRAAGSTPYEMARNPAKFSPSTILDTAELVGSDARILPIMTESLADPDSAVRYWSLVYFASLGKEAAPATDAIKKLLDDPCPDVRFMAADVLCALGSCQEGLP
;
A
#
# COMPACT_ATOMS: atom_id res chain seq x y z
N MET A 1 -18.39 63.73 -12.62
CA MET A 1 -19.52 64.13 -11.75
C MET A 1 -19.80 62.93 -10.86
N ASP A 2 -18.93 62.71 -9.89
CA ASP A 2 -19.02 63.20 -8.49
C ASP A 2 -19.99 62.32 -7.69
N SER A 3 -19.50 61.40 -6.83
CA SER A 3 -19.08 61.61 -5.42
C SER A 3 -20.31 61.84 -4.50
N HIS A 4 -20.48 61.35 -3.26
CA HIS A 4 -19.67 60.70 -2.23
C HIS A 4 -20.62 59.97 -1.23
N ILE A 5 -20.34 58.71 -0.89
CA ILE A 5 -19.96 58.21 0.45
C ILE A 5 -20.82 58.46 1.74
N ARG A 6 -21.12 57.33 2.42
CA ARG A 6 -21.04 56.96 3.87
C ARG A 6 -21.99 57.60 4.92
N THR A 7 -22.69 56.74 5.69
CA THR A 7 -22.33 56.35 7.08
C THR A 7 -23.33 55.36 7.74
N ARG A 8 -22.87 54.65 8.80
CA ARG A 8 -23.58 53.69 9.68
C ARG A 8 -24.78 54.24 10.47
N ARG A 9 -25.23 55.47 10.22
CA ARG A 9 -26.19 56.20 11.08
C ARG A 9 -27.65 56.13 10.58
N ASP A 10 -27.88 55.62 9.38
CA ASP A 10 -29.22 55.51 8.78
C ASP A 10 -29.89 54.14 8.96
N PHE A 11 -29.15 53.12 9.45
CA PHE A 11 -29.71 51.79 9.68
C PHE A 11 -30.38 51.61 11.07
N LEU A 12 -30.11 52.51 12.02
CA LEU A 12 -30.58 52.38 13.41
C LEU A 12 -31.80 53.25 13.78
N LYS A 13 -32.50 53.84 12.81
CA LYS A 13 -33.68 54.68 13.05
C LYS A 13 -35.03 53.95 12.93
N THR A 14 -35.06 52.65 12.65
CA THR A 14 -36.31 51.90 12.45
C THR A 14 -36.63 50.88 13.55
N ALA A 15 -35.90 50.90 14.67
CA ALA A 15 -36.16 50.02 15.80
C ALA A 15 -36.13 50.83 17.11
N GLY A 16 -37.27 51.37 17.52
CA GLY A 16 -37.41 51.98 18.85
C GLY A 16 -38.74 52.67 19.08
N LEU A 17 -39.47 52.14 20.09
CA LEU A 17 -40.63 52.70 20.80
C LEU A 17 -42.00 52.63 20.12
N CYS A 18 -42.89 51.79 20.67
CA CYS A 18 -43.80 52.23 21.73
C CYS A 18 -44.40 51.03 22.47
N ALA A 19 -44.41 51.13 23.81
CA ALA A 19 -45.06 50.19 24.71
C ALA A 19 -46.30 50.85 25.34
N ALA A 20 -47.23 49.96 25.72
CA ALA A 20 -48.31 50.09 26.71
C ALA A 20 -49.69 50.60 26.26
N GLY A 21 -50.71 49.77 26.50
CA GLY A 21 -52.12 50.20 26.55
C GLY A 21 -53.17 49.09 26.55
N ALA A 22 -53.50 48.58 27.75
CA ALA A 22 -54.79 48.04 28.20
C ALA A 22 -55.28 46.64 27.74
N ALA A 23 -55.68 45.86 28.75
CA ALA A 23 -56.22 44.51 28.71
C ALA A 23 -57.71 44.48 28.33
N LEU A 24 -58.11 43.48 27.54
CA LEU A 24 -59.46 42.93 27.53
C LEU A 24 -59.38 41.40 27.36
N ALA A 25 -60.08 40.71 28.25
CA ALA A 25 -60.18 39.26 28.31
C ALA A 25 -60.90 38.70 27.06
N GLY A 26 -60.33 37.66 26.46
CA GLY A 26 -60.97 36.88 25.41
C GLY A 26 -60.32 35.51 25.33
N CYS A 27 -61.09 34.46 25.62
CA CYS A 27 -60.70 33.07 25.40
C CYS A 27 -60.47 32.86 23.89
N GLY A 28 -59.21 32.91 23.44
CA GLY A 28 -58.78 32.62 22.09
C GLY A 28 -57.98 31.32 22.07
N MET A 29 -58.43 30.39 21.22
CA MET A 29 -57.76 29.12 20.90
C MET A 29 -56.27 29.34 20.57
N PRO A 30 -55.37 28.38 20.89
CA PRO A 30 -53.95 28.53 20.55
C PRO A 30 -53.78 28.65 19.03
N ASN A 31 -53.13 29.73 18.58
CA ASN A 31 -52.71 29.89 17.20
C ASN A 31 -51.86 28.69 16.78
N PRO A 32 -52.06 28.12 15.58
CA PRO A 32 -51.16 27.11 15.06
C PRO A 32 -49.78 27.74 14.92
N VAL A 33 -48.81 27.18 15.65
CA VAL A 33 -47.38 27.45 15.40
C VAL A 33 -47.13 27.09 13.93
N PRO A 34 -46.63 28.02 13.08
CA PRO A 34 -46.27 27.66 11.72
C PRO A 34 -45.25 26.52 11.79
N PRO A 35 -45.40 25.45 11.00
CA PRO A 35 -44.44 24.37 11.01
C PRO A 35 -43.06 24.97 10.77
N ALA A 36 -42.11 24.64 11.65
CA ALA A 36 -40.71 25.01 11.48
C ALA A 36 -40.34 24.73 10.02
N SER A 37 -39.85 25.75 9.31
CA SER A 37 -39.37 25.57 7.96
C SER A 37 -38.27 24.51 8.02
N VAL A 38 -38.62 23.30 7.62
CA VAL A 38 -37.65 22.25 7.35
C VAL A 38 -36.83 22.80 6.20
N THR A 39 -35.67 23.39 6.50
CA THR A 39 -34.61 23.56 5.51
C THR A 39 -34.28 22.15 5.07
N GLN A 40 -34.94 21.72 4.00
CA GLN A 40 -34.69 20.47 3.32
C GLN A 40 -33.23 20.54 2.89
N SER A 41 -32.35 19.87 3.63
CA SER A 41 -30.96 19.82 3.28
C SER A 41 -30.87 19.14 1.93
N TYR A 42 -30.50 19.92 0.91
CA TYR A 42 -30.36 19.46 -0.47
C TYR A 42 -29.05 18.66 -0.59
N TYR A 43 -28.89 17.63 0.24
CA TYR A 43 -27.77 16.73 0.10
C TYR A 43 -28.00 15.93 -1.20
N PRO A 44 -27.00 15.81 -2.09
CA PRO A 44 -27.09 14.92 -3.22
C PRO A 44 -27.45 13.51 -2.71
N GLN A 45 -28.24 12.74 -3.47
CA GLN A 45 -28.51 11.34 -3.11
C GLN A 45 -27.23 10.49 -3.02
N LYS A 46 -26.12 10.96 -3.61
CA LYS A 46 -24.82 10.30 -3.65
C LYS A 46 -23.84 10.95 -2.65
N PRO A 47 -23.12 10.17 -1.82
CA PRO A 47 -22.10 10.72 -0.94
C PRO A 47 -20.92 11.27 -1.75
N ASN A 48 -20.29 12.33 -1.25
CA ASN A 48 -18.92 12.64 -1.64
C ASN A 48 -17.96 11.66 -0.97
N ILE A 49 -16.81 11.42 -1.58
CA ILE A 49 -15.78 10.53 -1.06
C ILE A 49 -14.44 11.24 -1.10
N LEU A 50 -13.77 11.31 0.05
CA LEU A 50 -12.44 11.88 0.19
C LEU A 50 -11.46 10.80 0.65
N TRP A 51 -10.38 10.62 -0.09
CA TRP A 51 -9.21 9.87 0.35
C TRP A 51 -8.11 10.85 0.75
N ILE A 52 -7.67 10.77 1.99
CA ILE A 52 -6.45 11.40 2.47
C ILE A 52 -5.42 10.28 2.60
N THR A 53 -4.52 10.20 1.62
CA THR A 53 -3.44 9.21 1.59
C THR A 53 -2.16 9.85 2.08
N CYS A 54 -1.35 9.12 2.85
CA CYS A 54 0.01 9.54 3.17
C CYS A 54 1.03 8.51 2.67
N GLU A 55 2.24 8.96 2.38
CA GLU A 55 3.32 8.10 1.95
C GLU A 55 4.01 7.42 3.14
N ASP A 56 4.37 6.15 2.98
CA ASP A 56 5.38 5.50 3.84
C ASP A 56 5.04 5.53 5.36
N ILE A 57 3.85 5.08 5.77
CA ILE A 57 3.42 5.07 7.18
C ILE A 57 2.87 3.70 7.64
N SER A 58 3.41 3.21 8.76
CA SER A 58 2.82 2.11 9.53
C SER A 58 1.82 2.66 10.58
N PRO A 59 1.05 1.85 11.34
CA PRO A 59 0.07 2.33 12.33
C PRO A 59 0.65 3.01 13.59
N CYS A 60 1.66 3.88 13.44
CA CYS A 60 2.32 4.65 14.50
C CYS A 60 1.59 5.99 14.75
N LEU A 61 0.33 5.90 15.20
CA LEU A 61 -0.55 7.04 15.49
C LEU A 61 -1.09 6.92 16.91
N GLY A 62 -1.45 8.04 17.54
CA GLY A 62 -2.00 8.07 18.91
C GLY A 62 -3.26 7.20 19.02
N CYS A 63 -4.16 7.31 18.05
CA CYS A 63 -5.34 6.47 17.94
C CYS A 63 -5.06 4.99 17.66
N TYR A 64 -3.84 4.58 17.35
CA TYR A 64 -3.44 3.18 17.28
C TYR A 64 -2.69 2.71 18.55
N GLY A 65 -2.52 3.59 19.53
CA GLY A 65 -1.88 3.29 20.81
C GLY A 65 -0.38 3.51 20.82
N ASP A 66 0.17 4.22 19.83
CA ASP A 66 1.59 4.54 19.79
C ASP A 66 1.92 5.63 20.83
N PRO A 67 2.82 5.36 21.80
CA PRO A 67 3.14 6.31 22.87
C PRO A 67 4.03 7.47 22.41
N LEU A 68 4.66 7.37 21.24
CA LEU A 68 5.50 8.41 20.68
C LEU A 68 4.70 9.34 19.75
N ALA A 69 3.51 8.97 19.32
CA ALA A 69 2.75 9.75 18.35
C ALA A 69 2.17 11.05 18.92
N ILE A 70 2.34 12.15 18.16
CA ILE A 70 1.66 13.43 18.39
C ILE A 70 0.72 13.69 17.21
N THR A 71 -0.48 13.09 17.25
CA THR A 71 -1.44 13.09 16.13
C THR A 71 -2.86 13.52 16.51
N PRO A 72 -3.04 14.71 17.13
CA PRO A 72 -4.32 15.10 17.71
C PRO A 72 -5.46 15.25 16.70
N ASN A 73 -5.20 15.54 15.43
CA ASN A 73 -6.25 15.66 14.41
C ASN A 73 -6.75 14.28 13.96
N LEU A 74 -5.85 13.34 13.75
CA LEU A 74 -6.18 11.94 13.46
C LEU A 74 -6.84 11.26 14.66
N ASP A 75 -6.43 11.59 15.88
CA ASP A 75 -7.08 11.07 17.09
C ASP A 75 -8.53 11.56 17.21
N ARG A 76 -8.77 12.83 16.89
CA ARG A 76 -10.12 13.39 16.80
C ARG A 76 -10.93 12.76 15.67
N LEU A 77 -10.31 12.54 14.50
CA LEU A 77 -10.94 11.87 13.37
C LEU A 77 -11.33 10.43 13.75
N ALA A 78 -10.48 9.70 14.45
CA ALA A 78 -10.72 8.34 14.90
C ALA A 78 -11.96 8.25 15.81
N GLY A 79 -12.17 9.22 16.70
CA GLY A 79 -13.39 9.30 17.53
C GLY A 79 -14.70 9.45 16.74
N ARG A 80 -14.62 9.78 15.44
CA ARG A 80 -15.77 9.89 14.51
C ARG A 80 -15.72 8.86 13.38
N SER A 81 -14.75 7.95 13.41
CA SER A 81 -14.47 6.99 12.35
C SER A 81 -14.61 5.57 12.85
N ILE A 82 -14.73 4.63 11.92
CA ILE A 82 -14.37 3.24 12.18
C ILE A 82 -12.85 3.14 12.05
N ARG A 83 -12.17 2.65 13.10
CA ARG A 83 -10.74 2.34 13.07
C ARG A 83 -10.55 0.87 12.71
N TYR A 84 -9.91 0.61 11.58
CA TYR A 84 -9.58 -0.75 11.15
C TYR A 84 -8.18 -1.11 11.65
N THR A 85 -8.07 -2.20 12.41
CA THR A 85 -6.77 -2.61 12.98
C THR A 85 -5.95 -3.50 12.05
N ASN A 86 -6.59 -4.07 11.02
CA ASN A 86 -6.01 -5.08 10.13
C ASN A 86 -6.20 -4.68 8.66
N ALA A 87 -5.65 -3.52 8.27
CA ALA A 87 -5.63 -3.04 6.89
C ALA A 87 -4.23 -3.20 6.27
N TYR A 88 -4.18 -3.77 5.07
CA TYR A 88 -2.93 -4.19 4.43
C TYR A 88 -2.84 -3.74 2.97
N ALA A 89 -1.70 -3.15 2.61
CA ALA A 89 -1.29 -2.98 1.22
C ALA A 89 -1.08 -4.35 0.55
N THR A 90 -1.22 -4.40 -0.77
CA THR A 90 -0.94 -5.63 -1.55
C THR A 90 0.52 -5.71 -2.02
N ALA A 91 1.28 -4.62 -1.88
CA ALA A 91 2.69 -4.56 -2.18
C ALA A 91 3.38 -3.54 -1.25
N PRO A 92 4.62 -3.79 -0.82
CA PRO A 92 5.33 -2.91 0.12
C PRO A 92 6.05 -1.76 -0.58
N VAL A 93 5.53 -1.27 -1.70
CA VAL A 93 6.11 -0.18 -2.48
C VAL A 93 5.03 0.56 -3.27
N CYS A 94 5.22 1.87 -3.45
CA CYS A 94 4.21 2.80 -3.92
C CYS A 94 3.54 2.37 -5.23
N SER A 95 4.28 2.16 -6.33
CA SER A 95 3.63 2.02 -7.63
C SER A 95 2.76 0.77 -7.81
N PRO A 96 3.20 -0.44 -7.44
CA PRO A 96 2.36 -1.64 -7.46
C PRO A 96 1.17 -1.55 -6.48
N SER A 97 1.35 -0.91 -5.32
CA SER A 97 0.26 -0.67 -4.36
C SER A 97 -0.80 0.26 -4.93
N ARG A 98 -0.37 1.36 -5.57
CA ARG A 98 -1.26 2.35 -6.20
C ARG A 98 -1.93 1.83 -7.47
N SER A 99 -1.24 1.00 -8.25
CA SER A 99 -1.84 0.25 -9.37
C SER A 99 -3.02 -0.61 -8.87
N CYS A 100 -2.85 -1.29 -7.75
CA CYS A 100 -3.91 -2.07 -7.12
C CYS A 100 -5.08 -1.19 -6.65
N LEU A 101 -4.80 -0.10 -5.93
CA LEU A 101 -5.83 0.82 -5.46
C LEU A 101 -6.69 1.38 -6.59
N VAL A 102 -6.07 1.79 -7.71
CA VAL A 102 -6.79 2.47 -8.80
C VAL A 102 -7.54 1.51 -9.73
N THR A 103 -7.12 0.24 -9.80
CA THR A 103 -7.74 -0.76 -10.69
C THR A 103 -8.65 -1.75 -9.97
N GLY A 104 -8.41 -2.03 -8.69
CA GLY A 104 -9.07 -3.14 -7.97
C GLY A 104 -8.52 -4.53 -8.36
N LEU A 105 -7.34 -4.59 -8.98
CA LEU A 105 -6.65 -5.84 -9.32
C LEU A 105 -5.28 -5.90 -8.64
N TYR A 106 -4.82 -7.10 -8.31
CA TYR A 106 -3.45 -7.30 -7.88
C TYR A 106 -2.48 -6.88 -9.00
N ALA A 107 -1.40 -6.18 -8.65
CA ALA A 107 -0.40 -5.75 -9.62
C ALA A 107 0.22 -6.95 -10.38
N THR A 108 0.32 -8.09 -9.73
CA THR A 108 0.76 -9.39 -10.29
C THR A 108 -0.23 -10.00 -11.28
N SER A 109 -1.48 -9.57 -11.32
CA SER A 109 -2.42 -9.97 -12.38
C SER A 109 -2.30 -9.08 -13.62
N LEU A 110 -1.81 -7.85 -13.45
CA LEU A 110 -1.68 -6.86 -14.52
C LEU A 110 -0.30 -6.87 -15.20
N GLY A 111 0.72 -7.42 -14.55
CA GLY A 111 2.12 -7.24 -14.95
C GLY A 111 2.79 -6.00 -14.34
N THR A 112 2.04 -5.18 -13.58
CA THR A 112 2.53 -3.92 -12.99
C THR A 112 3.24 -4.12 -11.65
N GLN A 113 3.75 -5.32 -11.33
CA GLN A 113 4.32 -5.64 -10.02
C GLN A 113 5.71 -5.03 -9.76
N HIS A 114 6.45 -4.67 -10.81
CA HIS A 114 7.79 -4.09 -10.67
C HIS A 114 7.71 -2.56 -10.57
N LEU A 115 8.55 -1.95 -9.74
CA LEU A 115 8.59 -0.50 -9.59
C LEU A 115 8.95 0.17 -10.93
N ARG A 116 8.12 1.13 -11.34
CA ARG A 116 8.24 1.94 -12.57
C ARG A 116 8.28 1.11 -13.87
N SER A 117 7.53 0.01 -13.92
CA SER A 117 7.49 -0.93 -15.05
C SER A 117 6.80 -0.42 -16.33
N GLN A 118 5.98 0.64 -16.28
CA GLN A 118 5.32 1.24 -17.44
C GLN A 118 4.56 0.24 -18.34
N ILE A 119 3.70 -0.59 -17.73
CA ILE A 119 2.93 -1.62 -18.44
C ILE A 119 1.61 -1.05 -18.96
N ALA A 120 1.24 -1.34 -20.20
CA ALA A 120 -0.09 -0.99 -20.69
C ALA A 120 -1.17 -1.86 -20.02
N ILE A 121 -2.25 -1.23 -19.55
CA ILE A 121 -3.44 -1.93 -19.05
C ILE A 121 -4.37 -2.31 -20.21
N PRO A 122 -5.00 -3.50 -20.19
CA PRO A 122 -5.89 -3.94 -21.26
C PRO A 122 -7.18 -3.10 -21.30
N ARG A 123 -7.76 -2.93 -22.48
CA ARG A 123 -8.94 -2.05 -22.71
C ARG A 123 -10.15 -2.37 -21.84
N GLN A 124 -10.30 -3.64 -21.46
CA GLN A 124 -11.41 -4.12 -20.63
C GLN A 124 -11.24 -3.82 -19.13
N ILE A 125 -10.08 -3.32 -18.71
CA ILE A 125 -9.82 -2.91 -17.34
C ILE A 125 -9.89 -1.38 -17.29
N GLU A 126 -10.95 -0.87 -16.68
CA GLU A 126 -11.11 0.56 -16.43
C GLU A 126 -10.74 0.88 -14.98
N PRO A 127 -9.76 1.78 -14.75
CA PRO A 127 -9.53 2.33 -13.42
C PRO A 127 -10.81 2.90 -12.81
N PHE A 128 -11.09 2.59 -11.54
CA PHE A 128 -12.39 2.90 -10.93
C PHE A 128 -12.78 4.39 -10.93
N PRO A 129 -11.85 5.39 -10.93
CA PRO A 129 -12.24 6.78 -11.05
C PRO A 129 -12.98 7.06 -12.38
N LYS A 130 -12.65 6.37 -13.47
CA LYS A 130 -13.37 6.52 -14.75
C LYS A 130 -14.82 6.08 -14.64
N LEU A 131 -15.06 4.98 -13.90
CA LEU A 131 -16.40 4.47 -13.61
C LEU A 131 -17.20 5.47 -12.75
N LEU A 132 -16.56 6.13 -11.78
CA LEU A 132 -17.19 7.18 -10.99
C LEU A 132 -17.53 8.41 -11.82
N ARG A 133 -16.63 8.83 -12.72
CA ARG A 133 -16.88 9.93 -13.65
C ARG A 133 -18.07 9.64 -14.57
N ALA A 134 -18.14 8.42 -15.11
CA ALA A 134 -19.30 7.96 -15.87
C ALA A 134 -20.60 7.97 -15.02
N ALA A 135 -20.49 7.76 -13.71
CA ALA A 135 -21.60 7.87 -12.75
C ALA A 135 -21.90 9.31 -12.29
N GLY A 136 -21.24 10.32 -12.86
CA GLY A 136 -21.48 11.75 -12.62
C GLY A 136 -20.65 12.37 -11.49
N TYR A 137 -19.66 11.65 -10.95
CA TYR A 137 -18.71 12.23 -9.99
C TYR A 137 -17.70 13.13 -10.69
N TYR A 138 -17.29 14.20 -10.02
CA TYR A 138 -16.05 14.88 -10.30
C TYR A 138 -14.90 14.15 -9.61
N CYS A 139 -13.88 13.72 -10.36
CA CYS A 139 -12.76 12.96 -9.82
C CYS A 139 -11.45 13.77 -9.86
N SER A 140 -10.83 14.00 -8.71
CA SER A 140 -9.57 14.76 -8.62
C SER A 140 -8.48 14.05 -7.83
N ASN A 141 -7.22 14.19 -8.26
CA ASN A 141 -6.06 13.60 -7.60
C ASN A 141 -4.96 14.65 -7.35
N ASN A 142 -4.62 14.89 -6.09
CA ASN A 142 -3.60 15.85 -5.68
C ASN A 142 -2.39 15.14 -5.06
N SER A 143 -1.25 15.01 -5.73
CA SER A 143 -1.06 15.02 -7.18
C SER A 143 -0.45 13.71 -7.69
N LYS A 144 0.02 12.86 -6.78
CA LYS A 144 0.78 11.64 -7.10
C LYS A 144 -0.13 10.51 -7.59
N GLU A 145 0.16 10.03 -8.79
CA GLU A 145 -0.46 8.83 -9.37
C GLU A 145 0.42 7.61 -9.12
N ASP A 146 1.56 7.56 -9.82
CA ASP A 146 2.55 6.50 -9.72
C ASP A 146 1.98 5.09 -9.99
N TYR A 147 1.08 4.94 -10.97
CA TYR A 147 0.33 3.68 -11.18
C TYR A 147 1.07 2.56 -11.92
N ASN A 148 2.35 2.72 -12.27
CA ASN A 148 3.08 1.85 -13.21
C ASN A 148 2.51 1.80 -14.64
N PHE A 149 1.53 2.64 -14.96
CA PHE A 149 0.99 2.85 -16.29
C PHE A 149 0.54 4.30 -16.44
N LYS A 150 0.30 4.74 -17.67
CA LYS A 150 -0.16 6.10 -17.97
C LYS A 150 -1.53 6.05 -18.64
N ASP A 151 -2.49 6.76 -18.06
CA ASP A 151 -3.78 7.03 -18.69
C ASP A 151 -4.24 8.42 -18.25
N PRO A 152 -4.13 9.46 -19.11
CA PRO A 152 -4.47 10.83 -18.74
C PRO A 152 -5.99 11.04 -18.58
N THR A 153 -6.81 10.02 -18.83
CA THR A 153 -8.27 10.11 -18.80
C THR A 153 -8.89 9.58 -17.50
N ILE A 154 -8.07 9.16 -16.52
CA ILE A 154 -8.52 8.66 -15.22
C ILE A 154 -9.25 9.74 -14.42
N TRP A 155 -8.70 10.95 -14.39
CA TRP A 155 -9.14 12.06 -13.54
C TRP A 155 -9.73 13.21 -14.36
N ASP A 156 -10.63 13.99 -13.77
CA ASP A 156 -11.00 15.31 -14.31
C ASP A 156 -9.87 16.33 -14.05
N ASP A 157 -9.17 16.20 -12.93
CA ASP A 157 -8.04 17.05 -12.54
C ASP A 157 -7.01 16.23 -11.74
N SER A 158 -5.79 16.11 -12.26
CA SER A 158 -4.66 15.45 -11.59
C SER A 158 -3.47 16.40 -11.60
N SER A 159 -3.28 17.12 -10.49
CA SER A 159 -2.29 18.19 -10.38
C SER A 159 -2.06 18.58 -8.92
N GLU A 160 -1.00 19.35 -8.63
CA GLU A 160 -0.76 19.90 -7.28
C GLU A 160 -1.86 20.88 -6.83
N LYS A 161 -2.67 21.36 -7.78
CA LYS A 161 -3.81 22.26 -7.54
C LYS A 161 -5.15 21.51 -7.57
N ALA A 162 -5.14 20.20 -7.80
CA ALA A 162 -6.34 19.41 -7.89
C ALA A 162 -7.10 19.45 -6.58
N HIS A 163 -8.39 19.71 -6.67
CA HIS A 163 -9.25 19.88 -5.50
C HIS A 163 -10.70 19.63 -5.86
N TRP A 164 -11.50 19.12 -4.91
CA TRP A 164 -12.95 19.01 -5.08
C TRP A 164 -13.64 20.36 -5.36
N ARG A 165 -12.98 21.49 -5.07
CA ARG A 165 -13.53 22.84 -5.27
C ARG A 165 -13.61 23.22 -6.75
N ASN A 166 -12.87 22.53 -7.61
CA ASN A 166 -12.85 22.77 -9.05
C ASN A 166 -14.08 22.16 -9.76
N ARG A 167 -14.95 21.45 -9.04
CA ARG A 167 -16.16 20.83 -9.59
C ARG A 167 -17.31 21.84 -9.78
N PRO A 168 -18.21 21.62 -10.75
CA PRO A 168 -19.53 22.25 -10.80
C PRO A 168 -20.32 22.17 -9.49
N ILE A 169 -21.02 23.25 -9.14
CA ILE A 169 -21.86 23.33 -7.92
C ILE A 169 -22.89 22.20 -7.92
N GLY A 170 -23.00 21.49 -6.79
CA GLY A 170 -23.95 20.40 -6.59
C GLY A 170 -23.51 19.04 -7.14
N GLN A 171 -22.42 18.97 -7.92
CA GLN A 171 -21.87 17.69 -8.38
C GLN A 171 -21.22 16.92 -7.21
N PRO A 172 -21.45 15.61 -7.06
CA PRO A 172 -20.72 14.80 -6.09
C PRO A 172 -19.24 14.67 -6.50
N PHE A 173 -18.34 14.50 -5.54
CA PHE A 173 -16.91 14.34 -5.83
C PHE A 173 -16.29 13.07 -5.25
N PHE A 174 -15.26 12.58 -5.93
CA PHE A 174 -14.26 11.69 -5.40
C PHE A 174 -12.90 12.37 -5.50
N SER A 175 -12.28 12.69 -4.37
CA SER A 175 -11.02 13.42 -4.33
C SER A 175 -9.97 12.67 -3.54
N VAL A 176 -8.74 12.67 -4.04
CA VAL A 176 -7.57 12.08 -3.38
C VAL A 176 -6.55 13.16 -3.08
N PHE A 177 -6.08 13.22 -1.83
CA PHE A 177 -4.96 14.06 -1.39
C PHE A 177 -3.83 13.16 -0.92
N ASN A 178 -2.71 13.17 -1.64
CA ASN A 178 -1.52 12.38 -1.37
C ASN A 178 -0.48 13.23 -0.63
N LEU A 179 -0.40 13.05 0.69
CA LEU A 179 0.54 13.74 1.56
C LEU A 179 1.92 13.09 1.46
N MET A 180 2.84 13.79 0.78
CA MET A 180 4.22 13.35 0.56
C MET A 180 5.16 13.56 1.76
N THR A 181 4.66 14.19 2.83
CA THR A 181 5.47 14.67 3.96
C THR A 181 6.22 13.57 4.70
N THR A 182 5.69 12.36 4.72
CA THR A 182 6.28 11.21 5.43
C THR A 182 7.06 10.26 4.53
N HIS A 183 7.14 10.55 3.22
CA HIS A 183 7.92 9.75 2.27
C HIS A 183 9.39 9.62 2.69
N GLN A 184 10.03 8.48 2.44
CA GLN A 184 11.41 8.17 2.83
C GLN A 184 12.44 9.27 2.49
N SER A 185 12.22 10.00 1.40
CA SER A 185 13.10 11.10 0.98
C SER A 185 13.07 12.30 1.93
N GLN A 186 12.03 12.40 2.77
CA GLN A 186 11.83 13.49 3.72
C GLN A 186 12.49 13.22 5.08
N ILE A 187 12.94 11.99 5.34
CA ILE A 187 13.60 11.61 6.60
C ILE A 187 15.10 11.94 6.55
N ASN A 188 15.71 11.71 5.39
CA ASN A 188 17.14 11.88 5.14
C ASN A 188 17.52 13.36 4.87
N GLY A 189 18.82 13.64 4.88
CA GLY A 189 19.47 14.93 4.69
C GLY A 189 20.21 15.42 5.94
N SER A 190 21.09 16.40 5.78
CA SER A 190 21.80 17.02 6.90
C SER A 190 20.83 17.61 7.95
N ASP A 191 21.32 17.85 9.17
CA ASP A 191 20.48 18.47 10.22
C ASP A 191 19.98 19.85 9.80
N GLU A 192 20.79 20.61 9.06
CA GLU A 192 20.42 21.91 8.50
C GLU A 192 19.34 21.79 7.43
N GLU A 193 19.44 20.81 6.52
CA GLU A 193 18.45 20.57 5.48
C GLU A 193 17.10 20.13 6.07
N PHE A 194 17.13 19.26 7.08
CA PHE A 194 15.93 18.82 7.78
C PHE A 194 15.28 19.99 8.53
N GLU A 195 16.07 20.80 9.24
CA GLU A 195 15.57 21.97 9.98
C GLU A 195 15.01 23.04 9.04
N ALA A 196 15.65 23.31 7.90
CA ALA A 196 15.13 24.23 6.89
C ALA A 196 13.77 23.77 6.33
N ARG A 197 13.58 22.46 6.17
CA ARG A 197 12.37 21.85 5.60
C ARG A 197 11.21 21.74 6.59
N CYS A 198 11.50 21.38 7.83
CA CYS A 198 10.50 20.97 8.82
C CYS A 198 10.45 21.89 10.05
N GLY A 199 11.52 22.63 10.33
CA GLY A 199 11.74 23.24 11.63
C GLY A 199 10.70 24.28 12.04
N SER A 200 10.27 25.12 11.10
CA SER A 200 9.23 26.14 11.32
C SER A 200 7.81 25.57 11.40
N LYS A 201 7.61 24.28 11.07
CA LYS A 201 6.29 23.61 11.08
C LYS A 201 5.97 22.96 12.43
N LEU A 202 6.96 22.88 13.32
CA LEU A 202 6.86 22.24 14.63
C LEU A 202 7.24 23.20 15.74
N LYS A 203 6.43 23.21 16.80
CA LYS A 203 6.77 23.86 18.06
C LYS A 203 7.79 23.00 18.82
N PRO A 204 8.56 23.58 19.76
CA PRO A 204 9.52 22.81 20.56
C PRO A 204 8.92 21.58 21.25
N GLU A 205 7.69 21.67 21.75
CA GLU A 205 6.97 20.57 22.42
C GLU A 205 6.42 19.50 21.48
N GLU A 206 6.40 19.77 20.17
CA GLU A 206 5.94 18.83 19.13
C GLU A 206 7.08 18.01 18.52
N ARG A 207 8.32 18.25 18.99
CA ARG A 207 9.53 17.55 18.53
C ARG A 207 9.86 16.34 19.37
N HIS A 208 10.32 15.29 18.71
CA HIS A 208 10.67 14.03 19.35
C HIS A 208 12.15 14.00 19.76
N ASP A 209 12.41 13.57 20.99
CA ASP A 209 13.78 13.37 21.50
C ASP A 209 14.33 12.02 21.01
N PRO A 210 15.42 11.99 20.21
CA PRO A 210 16.03 10.74 19.73
C PRO A 210 16.36 9.75 20.85
N ARG A 211 16.69 10.23 22.05
CA ARG A 211 17.04 9.39 23.20
C ARG A 211 15.86 8.60 23.76
N LYS A 212 14.63 9.02 23.43
CA LYS A 212 13.38 8.38 23.88
C LYS A 212 12.80 7.43 22.83
N MET A 213 13.44 7.30 21.66
CA MET A 213 12.94 6.43 20.59
C MET A 213 12.92 4.97 21.03
N LEU A 214 11.80 4.30 20.73
CA LEU A 214 11.62 2.87 20.88
C LEU A 214 11.95 2.21 19.54
N LEU A 215 13.12 1.60 19.46
CA LEU A 215 13.58 0.93 18.24
C LEU A 215 13.09 -0.52 18.22
N PRO A 216 12.67 -1.04 17.05
CA PRO A 216 12.42 -2.47 16.89
C PRO A 216 13.69 -3.28 17.21
N PRO A 217 13.56 -4.52 17.72
CA PRO A 217 14.71 -5.30 18.20
C PRO A 217 15.67 -5.77 17.09
N TYR A 218 15.30 -5.57 15.83
CA TYR A 218 16.10 -5.88 14.65
C TYR A 218 16.88 -4.67 14.10
N TYR A 219 16.89 -3.54 14.82
CA TYR A 219 17.71 -2.37 14.51
C TYR A 219 18.84 -2.21 15.52
N PRO A 220 20.08 -1.93 15.08
CA PRO A 220 21.15 -1.56 16.00
C PRO A 220 20.84 -0.21 16.65
N ASP A 221 21.16 -0.12 17.94
CA ASP A 221 20.91 1.05 18.76
C ASP A 221 22.05 2.08 18.64
N THR A 222 22.06 2.83 17.53
CA THR A 222 23.03 3.91 17.31
C THR A 222 22.40 5.30 17.39
N PRO A 223 23.17 6.35 17.71
CA PRO A 223 22.67 7.73 17.70
C PRO A 223 22.05 8.14 16.37
N MET A 224 22.61 7.67 15.25
CA MET A 224 22.10 7.97 13.91
C MET A 224 20.74 7.29 13.67
N VAL A 225 20.60 6.00 14.00
CA VAL A 225 19.31 5.29 13.88
C VAL A 225 18.24 5.98 14.73
N ARG A 226 18.55 6.29 15.99
CA ARG A 226 17.64 7.04 16.89
C ARG A 226 17.23 8.39 16.31
N LYS A 227 18.17 9.13 15.72
CA LYS A 227 17.89 10.43 15.07
C LYS A 227 16.92 10.29 13.92
N MET A 228 17.14 9.32 13.04
CA MET A 228 16.27 9.07 11.88
C MET A 228 14.84 8.69 12.29
N TRP A 229 14.71 7.90 13.37
CA TRP A 229 13.41 7.57 13.95
C TRP A 229 12.69 8.79 14.52
N ALA A 230 13.38 9.65 15.29
CA ALA A 230 12.78 10.88 15.81
C ALA A 230 12.30 11.82 14.68
N ARG A 231 13.12 11.98 13.63
CA ARG A 231 12.75 12.76 12.44
C ARG A 231 11.51 12.21 11.76
N TYR A 232 11.37 10.89 11.67
CA TYR A 232 10.17 10.28 11.12
C TYR A 232 8.92 10.65 11.93
N TYR A 233 8.96 10.56 13.26
CA TYR A 233 7.84 11.00 14.11
C TYR A 233 7.53 12.50 13.99
N ASP A 234 8.56 13.35 13.85
CA ASP A 234 8.37 14.77 13.57
C ASP A 234 7.57 15.00 12.27
N LEU A 235 7.86 14.22 11.21
CA LEU A 235 7.11 14.29 9.95
C LEU A 235 5.67 13.81 10.10
N ILE A 236 5.42 12.80 10.94
CA ILE A 236 4.05 12.36 11.26
C ILE A 236 3.25 13.49 11.89
N THR A 237 3.84 14.23 12.85
CA THR A 237 3.19 15.39 13.48
C THR A 237 2.86 16.48 12.46
N ILE A 238 3.75 16.74 11.50
CA ILE A 238 3.49 17.70 10.42
C ILE A 238 2.35 17.20 9.51
N MET A 239 2.36 15.92 9.15
CA MET A 239 1.33 15.30 8.32
C MET A 239 -0.05 15.36 9.02
N ASP A 240 -0.12 15.12 10.33
CA ASP A 240 -1.36 15.26 11.10
C ASP A 240 -1.97 16.66 11.01
N LYS A 241 -1.14 17.71 11.01
CA LYS A 241 -1.60 19.09 10.81
C LYS A 241 -2.20 19.30 9.41
N GLN A 242 -1.56 18.74 8.38
CA GLN A 242 -2.08 18.80 7.00
C GLN A 242 -3.42 18.07 6.87
N VAL A 243 -3.57 16.91 7.53
CA VAL A 243 -4.88 16.23 7.63
C VAL A 243 -5.90 17.15 8.29
N GLY A 244 -5.53 17.81 9.39
CA GLY A 244 -6.37 18.78 10.08
C GLY A 244 -6.83 19.94 9.20
N ASP A 245 -5.96 20.45 8.32
CA ASP A 245 -6.29 21.51 7.37
C ASP A 245 -7.26 21.03 6.28
N ILE A 246 -7.03 19.85 5.70
CA ILE A 246 -7.96 19.24 4.71
C ILE A 246 -9.34 18.99 5.33
N LEU A 247 -9.40 18.48 6.55
CA LEU A 247 -10.67 18.27 7.25
C LEU A 247 -11.37 19.60 7.55
N ARG A 248 -10.63 20.65 7.89
CA ARG A 248 -11.18 22.01 8.09
C ARG A 248 -11.76 22.56 6.79
N ASP A 249 -11.14 22.28 5.65
CA ASP A 249 -11.65 22.69 4.34
C ASP A 249 -13.02 22.08 4.03
N LEU A 250 -13.28 20.82 4.42
CA LEU A 250 -14.63 20.23 4.28
C LEU A 250 -15.70 20.96 5.10
N GLU A 251 -15.34 21.45 6.28
CA GLU A 251 -16.23 22.21 7.16
C GLU A 251 -16.48 23.62 6.62
N ILE A 252 -15.43 24.31 6.17
CA ILE A 252 -15.51 25.64 5.54
C ILE A 252 -16.40 25.61 4.30
N ASP A 253 -16.24 24.57 3.48
CA ASP A 253 -17.01 24.39 2.25
C ASP A 253 -18.43 23.85 2.51
N ALA A 254 -18.80 23.59 3.78
CA ALA A 254 -20.09 23.04 4.19
C ALA A 254 -20.48 21.71 3.51
N VAL A 255 -19.48 20.87 3.17
CA VAL A 255 -19.68 19.55 2.53
C VAL A 255 -19.37 18.37 3.46
N SER A 256 -18.87 18.64 4.66
CA SER A 256 -18.46 17.62 5.64
C SER A 256 -19.54 16.55 5.92
N GLU A 257 -20.80 16.96 6.11
CA GLU A 257 -21.91 16.04 6.44
C GLU A 257 -22.37 15.16 5.28
N ASN A 258 -21.91 15.43 4.05
CA ASN A 258 -22.14 14.55 2.89
C ASN A 258 -20.88 13.81 2.44
N THR A 259 -19.76 13.92 3.18
CA THR A 259 -18.47 13.38 2.73
C THR A 259 -18.03 12.21 3.60
N ILE A 260 -17.87 11.04 2.96
CA ILE A 260 -17.19 9.88 3.55
C ILE A 260 -15.69 10.12 3.43
N VAL A 261 -14.95 10.06 4.55
CA VAL A 261 -13.52 10.34 4.59
C VAL A 261 -12.75 9.07 4.93
N PHE A 262 -11.78 8.73 4.09
CA PHE A 262 -10.79 7.69 4.33
C PHE A 262 -9.45 8.35 4.65
N PHE A 263 -8.78 7.88 5.69
CA PHE A 263 -7.39 8.17 5.95
C PHE A 263 -6.60 6.86 5.99
N PHE A 264 -5.53 6.76 5.19
CA PHE A 264 -4.66 5.59 5.14
C PHE A 264 -3.29 5.93 4.53
N SER A 265 -2.32 5.02 4.64
CA SER A 265 -1.03 5.13 3.93
C SER A 265 -0.97 4.21 2.71
N ASP A 266 -0.11 4.45 1.73
CA ASP A 266 0.01 3.60 0.52
C ASP A 266 0.82 2.31 0.75
N HIS A 267 1.63 2.24 1.79
CA HIS A 267 2.24 1.04 2.38
C HIS A 267 2.92 1.40 3.71
N GLY A 268 3.64 0.46 4.33
CA GLY A 268 4.35 0.69 5.59
C GLY A 268 5.52 1.68 5.50
N MET A 269 6.14 1.96 6.65
CA MET A 269 7.18 2.98 6.83
C MET A 269 8.32 2.94 5.80
N GLY A 270 8.84 4.12 5.46
CA GLY A 270 9.88 4.33 4.43
C GLY A 270 11.31 3.97 4.86
N THR A 271 11.50 3.08 5.83
CA THR A 271 12.82 2.69 6.36
C THR A 271 13.17 1.24 6.00
N PRO A 272 14.46 0.85 6.02
CA PRO A 272 14.88 -0.53 5.74
C PRO A 272 14.10 -1.58 6.56
N ARG A 273 13.82 -2.77 6.00
CA ARG A 273 12.97 -3.82 6.65
C ARG A 273 11.48 -3.47 6.80
N PHE A 274 11.05 -2.25 6.46
CA PHE A 274 9.64 -1.87 6.31
C PHE A 274 9.29 -1.85 4.80
N LYS A 275 9.45 -0.70 4.12
CA LYS A 275 9.30 -0.59 2.66
C LYS A 275 10.14 -1.65 1.95
N ARG A 276 9.61 -2.15 0.83
CA ARG A 276 10.14 -3.26 0.01
C ARG A 276 10.06 -4.64 0.67
N SER A 277 9.52 -4.77 1.88
CA SER A 277 9.44 -6.05 2.59
C SER A 277 8.01 -6.51 2.85
N LEU A 278 7.78 -7.83 2.78
CA LEU A 278 6.46 -8.42 2.96
C LEU A 278 6.03 -8.59 4.42
N TYR A 279 6.86 -8.20 5.39
CA TYR A 279 6.50 -8.17 6.81
C TYR A 279 5.37 -7.16 7.09
N ASP A 280 4.69 -7.29 8.22
CA ASP A 280 3.60 -6.40 8.62
C ASP A 280 4.12 -4.97 8.76
N SER A 281 5.40 -4.80 9.10
CA SER A 281 6.11 -3.53 9.05
C SER A 281 5.99 -2.83 7.67
N GLY A 282 6.04 -3.58 6.58
CA GLY A 282 5.96 -3.07 5.20
C GLY A 282 4.55 -3.05 4.59
N LEU A 283 3.63 -3.89 5.06
CA LEU A 283 2.29 -4.03 4.47
C LEU A 283 1.16 -3.44 5.31
N ARG A 284 1.24 -3.47 6.64
CA ARG A 284 0.15 -3.02 7.51
C ARG A 284 0.13 -1.49 7.55
N VAL A 285 -1.04 -0.90 7.31
CA VAL A 285 -1.24 0.55 7.28
C VAL A 285 -2.32 0.98 8.26
N PRO A 286 -2.32 2.24 8.75
CA PRO A 286 -3.50 2.78 9.42
C PRO A 286 -4.65 2.91 8.42
N LEU A 287 -5.87 2.74 8.91
CA LEU A 287 -7.10 2.97 8.16
C LEU A 287 -8.20 3.48 9.10
N LEU A 288 -8.58 4.73 8.88
CA LEU A 288 -9.75 5.36 9.51
C LEU A 288 -10.79 5.64 8.42
N VAL A 289 -12.05 5.28 8.67
CA VAL A 289 -13.15 5.65 7.77
C VAL A 289 -14.27 6.35 8.53
N ARG A 290 -14.44 7.66 8.28
CA ARG A 290 -15.56 8.44 8.78
C ARG A 290 -16.71 8.34 7.79
N VAL A 291 -17.84 7.82 8.27
CA VAL A 291 -19.12 7.87 7.55
C VAL A 291 -20.02 8.88 8.29
N PRO A 292 -20.48 9.97 7.64
CA PRO A 292 -21.30 10.98 8.32
C PRO A 292 -22.73 10.46 8.55
N ALA A 293 -23.48 11.12 9.44
CA ALA A 293 -24.79 10.67 9.91
C ALA A 293 -25.79 10.31 8.78
N PRO A 294 -25.92 11.10 7.69
CA PRO A 294 -26.84 10.77 6.59
C PRO A 294 -26.53 9.44 5.88
N HIS A 295 -25.27 8.99 5.93
CA HIS A 295 -24.79 7.80 5.22
C HIS A 295 -24.50 6.62 6.17
N GLN A 296 -24.87 6.72 7.45
CA GLN A 296 -24.54 5.71 8.47
C GLN A 296 -25.09 4.31 8.15
N GLY A 297 -26.18 4.19 7.40
CA GLY A 297 -26.68 2.90 6.92
C GLY A 297 -25.72 2.14 6.00
N MET A 298 -24.65 2.78 5.52
CA MET A 298 -23.57 2.16 4.71
C MET A 298 -22.37 1.70 5.56
N ALA A 299 -22.38 1.97 6.86
CA ALA A 299 -21.31 1.64 7.78
C ALA A 299 -21.66 0.40 8.63
N PRO A 300 -20.74 -0.56 8.82
CA PRO A 300 -20.99 -1.73 9.64
C PRO A 300 -20.95 -1.43 11.15
N LEU A 301 -20.39 -0.29 11.54
CA LEU A 301 -20.19 0.10 12.94
C LEU A 301 -20.47 1.60 13.12
N ALA A 302 -20.87 1.96 14.33
CA ALA A 302 -21.06 3.36 14.72
C ALA A 302 -19.72 4.15 14.73
N PRO A 303 -19.77 5.49 14.65
CA PRO A 303 -18.60 6.35 14.85
C PRO A 303 -17.83 6.03 16.14
N GLY A 304 -16.50 6.02 16.06
CA GLY A 304 -15.62 5.63 17.16
C GLY A 304 -15.47 4.11 17.31
N GLY A 305 -16.14 3.32 16.48
CA GLY A 305 -16.04 1.86 16.46
C GLY A 305 -14.66 1.35 16.04
N ARG A 306 -14.33 0.14 16.46
CA ARG A 306 -13.12 -0.60 16.07
C ARG A 306 -13.51 -1.85 15.29
N SER A 307 -12.88 -2.07 14.14
CA SER A 307 -13.01 -3.30 13.37
C SER A 307 -11.68 -4.05 13.28
N ASP A 308 -11.71 -5.35 13.55
CA ASP A 308 -10.57 -6.26 13.41
C ASP A 308 -10.66 -7.13 12.13
N GLN A 309 -11.62 -6.85 11.25
CA GLN A 309 -11.72 -7.53 9.97
C GLN A 309 -10.47 -7.27 9.12
N LEU A 310 -10.07 -8.26 8.34
CA LEU A 310 -8.99 -8.12 7.37
C LEU A 310 -9.49 -7.27 6.19
N VAL A 311 -8.76 -6.19 5.91
CA VAL A 311 -8.97 -5.30 4.76
C VAL A 311 -7.71 -5.31 3.90
N SER A 312 -7.87 -5.48 2.59
CA SER A 312 -6.76 -5.42 1.63
C SER A 312 -6.97 -4.27 0.65
N PHE A 313 -5.91 -3.71 0.08
CA PHE A 313 -6.04 -2.59 -0.88
C PHE A 313 -6.83 -2.93 -2.13
N VAL A 314 -6.85 -4.21 -2.52
CA VAL A 314 -7.69 -4.68 -3.63
C VAL A 314 -9.19 -4.44 -3.36
N ASP A 315 -9.58 -4.26 -2.09
CA ASP A 315 -10.96 -3.98 -1.64
C ASP A 315 -11.39 -2.52 -1.81
N PHE A 316 -10.46 -1.59 -2.02
CA PHE A 316 -10.77 -0.16 -1.97
C PHE A 316 -11.62 0.29 -3.17
N ALA A 317 -11.21 -0.07 -4.38
CA ALA A 317 -11.98 0.20 -5.60
C ALA A 317 -13.42 -0.36 -5.53
N PRO A 318 -13.65 -1.66 -5.23
CA PRO A 318 -15.01 -2.18 -5.11
C PRO A 318 -15.79 -1.54 -3.95
N THR A 319 -15.13 -1.18 -2.85
CA THR A 319 -15.77 -0.45 -1.74
C THR A 319 -16.28 0.92 -2.18
N VAL A 320 -15.46 1.70 -2.89
CA VAL A 320 -15.86 3.02 -3.37
C VAL A 320 -16.99 2.94 -4.40
N LEU A 321 -16.94 1.97 -5.32
CA LEU A 321 -18.04 1.72 -6.26
C LEU A 321 -19.34 1.35 -5.51
N SER A 322 -19.27 0.49 -4.51
CA SER A 322 -20.41 0.12 -3.65
C SER A 322 -21.02 1.34 -2.93
N LEU A 323 -20.17 2.21 -2.36
CA LEU A 323 -20.61 3.46 -1.72
C LEU A 323 -21.26 4.45 -2.72
N ALA A 324 -20.77 4.49 -3.95
CA ALA A 324 -21.35 5.29 -5.04
C ALA A 324 -22.59 4.64 -5.69
N GLY A 325 -23.02 3.47 -5.21
CA GLY A 325 -24.14 2.69 -5.76
C GLY A 325 -23.90 2.18 -7.18
N GLN A 326 -22.64 1.95 -7.55
CA GLN A 326 -22.23 1.42 -8.85
C GLN A 326 -22.00 -0.09 -8.78
N SER A 327 -22.17 -0.77 -9.92
CA SER A 327 -21.81 -2.18 -10.05
C SER A 327 -20.31 -2.37 -10.00
N ILE A 328 -19.85 -3.41 -9.31
CA ILE A 328 -18.44 -3.80 -9.27
C ILE A 328 -18.14 -4.65 -10.52
N PRO A 329 -17.18 -4.27 -11.38
CA PRO A 329 -16.78 -5.09 -12.51
C PRO A 329 -16.30 -6.48 -12.07
N PRO A 330 -16.67 -7.56 -12.78
CA PRO A 330 -16.27 -8.93 -12.42
C PRO A 330 -14.76 -9.18 -12.55
N THR A 331 -14.03 -8.24 -13.18
CA THR A 331 -12.58 -8.27 -13.28
C THR A 331 -11.87 -7.82 -12.01
N MET A 332 -12.53 -7.06 -11.12
CA MET A 332 -11.96 -6.67 -9.83
C MET A 332 -11.81 -7.89 -8.92
N GLN A 333 -10.70 -7.96 -8.19
CA GLN A 333 -10.30 -9.13 -7.40
C GLN A 333 -10.48 -8.92 -5.89
N GLY A 334 -11.00 -7.76 -5.50
CA GLY A 334 -11.35 -7.44 -4.12
C GLY A 334 -12.84 -7.48 -3.87
N GLN A 335 -13.21 -7.14 -2.65
CA GLN A 335 -14.57 -7.17 -2.17
C GLN A 335 -14.88 -5.93 -1.32
N PRO A 336 -16.11 -5.40 -1.38
CA PRO A 336 -16.47 -4.23 -0.60
C PRO A 336 -16.50 -4.55 0.91
N PHE A 337 -15.83 -3.73 1.73
CA PHE A 337 -15.90 -3.82 3.20
C PHE A 337 -16.79 -2.73 3.83
N LEU A 338 -17.27 -1.79 3.02
CA LEU A 338 -18.30 -0.79 3.33
C LEU A 338 -19.35 -0.74 2.23
N GLY A 339 -20.50 -0.12 2.51
CA GLY A 339 -21.60 0.01 1.56
C GLY A 339 -22.74 -0.96 1.84
N ARG A 340 -23.63 -1.12 0.86
CA ARG A 340 -24.90 -1.86 1.03
C ARG A 340 -24.75 -3.37 1.07
N ALA A 341 -23.71 -3.89 0.44
CA ALA A 341 -23.34 -5.29 0.47
C ALA A 341 -21.85 -5.36 0.81
N THR A 342 -21.53 -6.02 1.92
CA THR A 342 -20.16 -6.20 2.39
C THR A 342 -19.87 -7.67 2.57
N SER A 343 -18.59 -8.04 2.47
CA SER A 343 -18.13 -9.38 2.78
C SER A 343 -16.83 -9.34 3.56
N SER A 344 -16.64 -10.31 4.45
CA SER A 344 -15.38 -10.53 5.14
C SER A 344 -14.48 -11.48 4.35
N ARG A 345 -13.17 -11.39 4.60
CA ARG A 345 -12.15 -12.28 4.04
C ARG A 345 -11.42 -12.98 5.18
N ASP A 346 -11.00 -14.21 4.94
CA ASP A 346 -10.24 -14.99 5.92
C ASP A 346 -8.73 -14.73 5.81
N TYR A 347 -8.27 -14.24 4.66
CA TYR A 347 -6.87 -13.95 4.40
C TYR A 347 -6.66 -12.75 3.47
N ILE A 348 -5.48 -12.13 3.58
CA ILE A 348 -4.93 -11.16 2.64
C ILE A 348 -3.69 -11.73 1.98
N VAL A 349 -3.36 -11.20 0.81
CA VAL A 349 -2.15 -11.57 0.06
C VAL A 349 -1.36 -10.32 -0.27
N GLY A 350 -0.04 -10.42 -0.16
CA GLY A 350 0.91 -9.40 -0.56
C GLY A 350 1.99 -9.97 -1.49
N ALA A 351 2.46 -9.15 -2.42
CA ALA A 351 3.49 -9.52 -3.40
C ALA A 351 4.61 -8.48 -3.43
N ALA A 352 5.85 -8.96 -3.48
CA ALA A 352 7.04 -8.16 -3.70
C ALA A 352 7.67 -8.57 -5.04
N GLY A 353 7.98 -7.56 -5.85
CA GLY A 353 8.68 -7.67 -7.12
C GLY A 353 9.92 -6.77 -7.13
N ARG A 354 10.64 -6.75 -8.26
CA ARG A 354 11.78 -5.83 -8.49
C ARG A 354 11.49 -4.38 -8.07
N VAL A 355 12.43 -3.81 -7.33
CA VAL A 355 12.48 -2.38 -6.99
C VAL A 355 13.85 -1.84 -7.36
N ASP A 356 13.89 -0.93 -8.34
CA ASP A 356 15.14 -0.41 -8.92
C ASP A 356 16.05 -1.58 -9.37
N GLU A 357 17.28 -1.68 -8.86
CA GLU A 357 18.24 -2.76 -9.17
C GLU A 357 17.99 -4.05 -8.37
N ALA A 358 17.22 -4.00 -7.29
CA ALA A 358 16.99 -5.14 -6.41
C ALA A 358 15.89 -6.03 -6.96
N TYR A 359 16.23 -7.26 -7.35
CA TYR A 359 15.28 -8.26 -7.84
C TYR A 359 14.62 -8.97 -6.67
N GLU A 360 13.31 -9.17 -6.79
CA GLU A 360 12.53 -9.93 -5.81
C GLU A 360 11.40 -10.68 -6.49
N MET A 361 11.11 -11.87 -5.97
CA MET A 361 9.92 -12.65 -6.24
C MET A 361 9.53 -13.35 -4.93
N SER A 362 8.82 -12.61 -4.08
CA SER A 362 8.25 -13.14 -2.84
C SER A 362 6.76 -12.90 -2.78
N ARG A 363 6.06 -13.80 -2.11
CA ARG A 363 4.60 -13.76 -1.91
C ARG A 363 4.29 -14.07 -0.46
N CYS A 364 3.26 -13.43 0.08
CA CYS A 364 2.80 -13.73 1.43
C CYS A 364 1.29 -13.90 1.48
N VAL A 365 0.83 -14.77 2.37
CA VAL A 365 -0.57 -14.86 2.77
C VAL A 365 -0.65 -14.69 4.28
N ARG A 366 -1.67 -13.99 4.74
CA ARG A 366 -1.87 -13.67 6.15
C ARG A 366 -3.33 -13.80 6.52
N ASP A 367 -3.62 -14.53 7.60
CA ASP A 367 -4.91 -14.49 8.28
C ASP A 367 -4.88 -13.50 9.47
N LYS A 368 -5.82 -13.58 10.41
CA LYS A 368 -5.83 -12.69 11.58
C LYS A 368 -4.63 -12.85 12.53
N ARG A 369 -3.92 -13.98 12.49
CA ARG A 369 -2.85 -14.37 13.42
C ARG A 369 -1.57 -14.78 12.70
N TYR A 370 -1.66 -15.73 11.78
CA TYR A 370 -0.52 -16.31 11.10
C TYR A 370 -0.23 -15.63 9.79
N LYS A 371 1.05 -15.60 9.46
CA LYS A 371 1.54 -15.11 8.18
C LYS A 371 2.61 -16.02 7.63
N TYR A 372 2.45 -16.36 6.37
CA TYR A 372 3.38 -17.15 5.59
C TYR A 372 4.00 -16.29 4.50
N ILE A 373 5.32 -16.37 4.32
CA ILE A 373 6.06 -15.77 3.22
C ILE A 373 6.80 -16.89 2.48
N ARG A 374 6.66 -16.91 1.15
CA ARG A 374 7.43 -17.74 0.23
C ARG A 374 8.43 -16.85 -0.50
N ASN A 375 9.72 -17.17 -0.35
CA ASN A 375 10.80 -16.52 -1.08
C ASN A 375 11.20 -17.43 -2.25
N PHE A 376 10.89 -17.03 -3.49
CA PHE A 376 11.25 -17.82 -4.67
C PHE A 376 12.68 -17.56 -5.15
N LEU A 377 13.33 -16.50 -4.66
CA LEU A 377 14.75 -16.21 -4.91
C LEU A 377 15.57 -16.29 -3.60
N PRO A 378 15.62 -17.44 -2.91
CA PRO A 378 16.26 -17.55 -1.60
C PRO A 378 17.78 -17.41 -1.64
N HIS A 379 18.41 -17.55 -2.82
CA HIS A 379 19.84 -17.32 -3.01
C HIS A 379 20.21 -15.83 -2.93
N LEU A 380 19.25 -14.91 -3.08
CA LEU A 380 19.48 -13.47 -2.93
C LEU A 380 19.31 -13.03 -1.48
N PRO A 381 20.13 -12.08 -0.99
CA PRO A 381 20.00 -11.53 0.35
C PRO A 381 18.76 -10.65 0.51
N TYR A 382 18.35 -10.40 1.76
CA TYR A 382 17.31 -9.40 2.07
C TYR A 382 17.75 -7.99 1.69
N VAL A 383 19.00 -7.64 2.02
CA VAL A 383 19.61 -6.35 1.67
C VAL A 383 20.47 -6.53 0.42
N GLN A 384 19.91 -6.15 -0.72
CA GLN A 384 20.63 -6.06 -1.99
C GLN A 384 21.22 -4.65 -2.18
N PRO A 385 22.26 -4.48 -3.00
CA PRO A 385 22.70 -3.15 -3.45
C PRO A 385 21.56 -2.42 -4.17
N SER A 386 21.42 -1.11 -3.92
CA SER A 386 20.46 -0.25 -4.61
C SER A 386 20.91 1.20 -4.51
N ASP A 387 21.16 1.85 -5.65
CA ASP A 387 21.78 3.19 -5.69
C ASP A 387 20.98 4.20 -4.86
N TYR A 388 19.66 4.24 -5.06
CA TYR A 388 18.79 5.15 -4.33
C TYR A 388 18.78 4.89 -2.81
N CYS A 389 18.64 3.64 -2.39
CA CYS A 389 18.54 3.30 -0.96
C CYS A 389 19.88 3.44 -0.24
N ASP A 390 20.98 3.15 -0.92
CA ASP A 390 22.32 3.19 -0.33
C ASP A 390 22.84 4.61 -0.11
N GLN A 391 22.19 5.62 -0.70
CA GLN A 391 22.42 7.04 -0.42
C GLN A 391 21.76 7.51 0.88
N ALA A 392 20.79 6.77 1.44
CA ALA A 392 20.11 7.16 2.68
C ALA A 392 21.04 7.03 3.90
N GLU A 393 21.08 8.05 4.77
CA GLU A 393 21.95 8.08 5.95
C GLU A 393 21.71 6.88 6.88
N ILE A 394 20.44 6.49 7.07
CA ILE A 394 20.11 5.30 7.87
C ILE A 394 20.68 4.03 7.24
N MET A 395 20.69 3.91 5.92
CA MET A 395 21.19 2.72 5.23
C MET A 395 22.72 2.66 5.30
N GLN A 396 23.39 3.81 5.15
CA GLN A 396 24.84 3.92 5.30
C GLN A 396 25.30 3.53 6.71
N GLU A 397 24.61 4.03 7.74
CA GLU A 397 24.87 3.67 9.13
C GLU A 397 24.72 2.16 9.34
N LEU A 398 23.59 1.60 8.89
CA LEU A 398 23.31 0.19 9.01
C LEU A 398 24.36 -0.69 8.32
N ARG A 399 24.79 -0.32 7.10
CA ARG A 399 25.88 -1.01 6.38
C ARG A 399 27.21 -0.89 7.10
N SER A 400 27.52 0.27 7.67
CA SER A 400 28.74 0.51 8.45
C SER A 400 28.80 -0.40 9.68
N VAL A 401 27.71 -0.46 10.46
CA VAL A 401 27.59 -1.35 11.63
C VAL A 401 27.72 -2.82 11.22
N ALA A 402 27.06 -3.22 10.12
CA ALA A 402 27.16 -4.59 9.60
C ALA A 402 28.59 -4.95 9.18
N ALA A 403 29.26 -4.07 8.42
CA ALA A 403 30.63 -4.28 7.95
C ALA A 403 31.65 -4.34 9.10
N ALA A 404 31.42 -3.58 10.17
CA ALA A 404 32.24 -3.61 11.38
C ALA A 404 31.98 -4.84 12.27
N GLY A 405 31.03 -5.72 11.92
CA GLY A 405 30.64 -6.87 12.74
C GLY A 405 29.86 -6.48 14.01
N GLY A 406 29.29 -5.27 14.05
CA GLY A 406 28.63 -4.70 15.22
C GLY A 406 27.18 -5.17 15.45
N LEU A 407 26.60 -5.95 14.52
CA LEU A 407 25.23 -6.46 14.66
C LEU A 407 25.15 -7.60 15.68
N ALA A 408 24.11 -7.60 16.51
CA ALA A 408 23.87 -8.61 17.54
C ALA A 408 22.44 -9.19 17.49
N GLY A 409 22.29 -10.45 17.92
CA GLY A 409 20.97 -11.08 18.07
C GLY A 409 20.08 -10.99 16.82
N MET A 410 18.89 -10.41 16.99
CA MET A 410 17.87 -10.25 15.93
C MET A 410 18.28 -9.28 14.82
N GLU A 411 19.22 -8.36 15.09
CA GLU A 411 19.73 -7.42 14.10
C GLU A 411 20.38 -8.13 12.92
N LYS A 412 20.96 -9.32 13.13
CA LYS A 412 21.62 -10.11 12.06
C LYS A 412 20.64 -10.71 11.05
N LEU A 413 19.35 -10.85 11.39
CA LEU A 413 18.38 -11.57 10.55
C LEU A 413 18.21 -10.91 9.19
N PHE A 414 18.14 -9.58 9.16
CA PHE A 414 17.97 -8.82 7.91
C PHE A 414 19.25 -8.73 7.06
N TRP A 415 20.39 -9.19 7.59
CA TRP A 415 21.70 -9.11 6.93
C TRP A 415 22.23 -10.47 6.48
N GLN A 416 21.40 -11.50 6.54
CA GLN A 416 21.78 -12.81 6.04
C GLN A 416 22.04 -12.75 4.53
N PRO A 417 23.09 -13.43 4.03
CA PRO A 417 23.44 -13.43 2.61
C PRO A 417 22.41 -14.16 1.74
N THR A 418 21.54 -14.97 2.37
CA THR A 418 20.46 -15.73 1.74
C THR A 418 19.20 -15.64 2.60
N LYS A 419 18.06 -15.99 2.01
CA LYS A 419 16.77 -16.06 2.70
C LYS A 419 16.35 -17.52 2.91
N PRO A 420 15.62 -17.84 3.98
CA PRO A 420 14.89 -19.11 4.03
C PRO A 420 13.87 -19.16 2.88
N PRO A 421 13.71 -20.32 2.19
CA PRO A 421 12.70 -20.46 1.14
C PRO A 421 11.27 -20.24 1.66
N GLU A 422 11.03 -20.53 2.94
CA GLU A 422 9.72 -20.40 3.59
C GLU A 422 9.86 -19.75 4.96
N GLU A 423 8.95 -18.82 5.26
CA GLU A 423 8.83 -18.17 6.56
C GLU A 423 7.39 -18.27 7.08
N LEU A 424 7.21 -18.68 8.33
CA LEU A 424 5.90 -18.69 9.00
C LEU A 424 6.02 -17.95 10.34
N TYR A 425 5.10 -17.03 10.60
CA TYR A 425 5.07 -16.24 11.82
C TYR A 425 3.72 -16.32 12.52
N ASP A 426 3.75 -16.45 13.84
CA ASP A 426 2.59 -16.20 14.71
C ASP A 426 2.65 -14.75 15.18
N THR A 427 1.91 -13.87 14.52
CA THR A 427 2.04 -12.42 14.76
C THR A 427 1.34 -11.92 16.02
N TRP A 428 0.64 -12.79 16.75
CA TRP A 428 0.13 -12.46 18.08
C TRP A 428 1.21 -12.61 19.15
N VAL A 429 2.09 -13.61 19.00
CA VAL A 429 3.19 -13.88 19.94
C VAL A 429 4.47 -13.16 19.51
N ASP A 430 4.69 -13.04 18.20
CA ASP A 430 5.84 -12.38 17.59
C ASP A 430 5.37 -11.30 16.60
N PRO A 431 4.93 -10.13 17.09
CA PRO A 431 4.46 -9.03 16.23
C PRO A 431 5.57 -8.41 15.36
N ASN A 432 6.85 -8.71 15.65
CA ASN A 432 7.99 -8.20 14.88
C ASN A 432 8.42 -9.15 13.75
N GLU A 433 7.86 -10.36 13.69
CA GLU A 433 8.14 -11.38 12.66
C GLU A 433 9.65 -11.70 12.58
N VAL A 434 10.25 -12.01 13.73
CA VAL A 434 11.68 -12.35 13.87
C VAL A 434 11.93 -13.83 14.18
N ARG A 435 10.89 -14.59 14.55
CA ARG A 435 10.95 -16.03 14.83
C ARG A 435 10.24 -16.82 13.73
N ASN A 436 11.00 -17.33 12.77
CA ASN A 436 10.48 -18.20 11.73
C ASN A 436 10.09 -19.58 12.29
N LEU A 437 8.83 -19.98 12.10
CA LEU A 437 8.22 -21.23 12.55
C LEU A 437 8.06 -22.27 11.43
N ALA A 438 8.54 -22.00 10.21
CA ALA A 438 8.34 -22.92 9.07
C ALA A 438 8.95 -24.31 9.29
N GLY A 439 10.00 -24.42 10.10
CA GLY A 439 10.62 -25.69 10.47
C GLY A 439 10.04 -26.35 11.74
N ALA A 440 9.07 -25.72 12.42
CA ALA A 440 8.55 -26.20 13.69
C ALA A 440 7.44 -27.25 13.46
N ALA A 441 7.65 -28.47 13.99
CA ALA A 441 6.74 -29.60 13.77
C ALA A 441 5.31 -29.32 14.24
N GLU A 442 5.15 -28.58 15.34
CA GLU A 442 3.85 -28.20 15.89
C GLU A 442 3.08 -27.17 15.04
N HIS A 443 3.72 -26.55 14.04
CA HIS A 443 3.10 -25.61 13.10
C HIS A 443 2.95 -26.17 11.67
N ALA A 444 3.24 -27.46 11.46
CA ALA A 444 3.25 -28.08 10.13
C ALA A 444 1.88 -28.00 9.42
N GLU A 445 0.78 -28.15 10.16
CA GLU A 445 -0.57 -28.03 9.59
C GLU A 445 -0.85 -26.59 9.15
N THR A 446 -0.59 -25.60 10.00
CA THR A 446 -0.73 -24.18 9.67
C THR A 446 0.11 -23.80 8.45
N LEU A 447 1.36 -24.26 8.39
CA LEU A 447 2.24 -24.06 7.24
C LEU A 447 1.62 -24.62 5.96
N SER A 448 1.14 -25.87 6.00
CA SER A 448 0.53 -26.54 4.85
C SER A 448 -0.72 -25.80 4.36
N GLN A 449 -1.59 -25.37 5.27
CA GLN A 449 -2.78 -24.60 4.95
C GLN A 449 -2.42 -23.26 4.28
N MET A 450 -1.49 -22.51 4.87
CA MET A 450 -1.04 -21.23 4.32
C MET A 450 -0.35 -21.37 2.96
N ARG A 451 0.51 -22.37 2.79
CA ARG A 451 1.14 -22.70 1.51
C ARG A 451 0.08 -22.96 0.44
N LYS A 452 -0.93 -23.78 0.76
CA LYS A 452 -2.04 -24.05 -0.16
C LYS A 452 -2.79 -22.77 -0.53
N ARG A 453 -3.13 -21.91 0.45
CA ARG A 453 -3.83 -20.63 0.19
C ARG A 453 -3.05 -19.73 -0.76
N LEU A 454 -1.74 -19.61 -0.55
CA LEU A 454 -0.88 -18.82 -1.42
C LEU A 454 -0.84 -19.39 -2.84
N ARG A 455 -0.65 -20.71 -2.95
CA ARG A 455 -0.63 -21.43 -4.24
C ARG A 455 -1.95 -21.25 -5.00
N ASP A 456 -3.08 -21.49 -4.34
CA ASP A 456 -4.42 -21.31 -4.94
C ASP A 456 -4.57 -19.88 -5.47
N TRP A 457 -4.21 -18.87 -4.68
CA TRP A 457 -4.26 -17.47 -5.11
C TRP A 457 -3.36 -17.18 -6.34
N MET A 458 -2.13 -17.69 -6.38
CA MET A 458 -1.22 -17.47 -7.52
C MET A 458 -1.81 -18.06 -8.81
N LEU A 459 -2.43 -19.24 -8.72
CA LEU A 459 -3.07 -19.91 -9.85
C LEU A 459 -4.38 -19.24 -10.29
N ASP A 460 -5.20 -18.81 -9.33
CA ASP A 460 -6.49 -18.17 -9.59
C ASP A 460 -6.32 -16.78 -10.21
N THR A 461 -5.34 -16.02 -9.70
CA THR A 461 -5.06 -14.65 -10.16
C THR A 461 -4.16 -14.59 -11.39
N LYS A 462 -3.63 -15.74 -11.84
CA LYS A 462 -2.69 -15.86 -12.96
C LYS A 462 -1.46 -14.98 -12.74
N ASP A 463 -0.78 -15.18 -11.61
CA ASP A 463 0.38 -14.38 -11.17
C ASP A 463 1.47 -14.31 -12.24
N THR A 464 1.60 -13.15 -12.90
CA THR A 464 2.57 -12.92 -13.97
C THR A 464 4.01 -12.92 -13.47
N GLY A 465 4.24 -12.77 -12.16
CA GLY A 465 5.58 -12.82 -11.58
C GLY A 465 6.23 -14.21 -11.63
N LEU A 466 5.49 -15.24 -12.03
CA LEU A 466 6.06 -16.55 -12.39
C LEU A 466 6.94 -16.49 -13.64
N LEU A 467 6.89 -15.41 -14.41
CA LEU A 467 7.81 -15.12 -15.49
C LEU A 467 8.81 -14.04 -15.02
N PRO A 468 10.12 -14.18 -15.32
CA PRO A 468 11.04 -13.06 -15.22
C PRO A 468 10.60 -11.90 -16.14
N GLU A 469 11.00 -10.67 -15.80
CA GLU A 469 10.42 -9.45 -16.37
C GLU A 469 10.56 -9.38 -17.90
N ALA A 470 11.73 -9.75 -18.46
CA ALA A 470 11.92 -9.72 -19.91
C ALA A 470 11.08 -10.79 -20.62
N GLU A 471 11.07 -12.03 -20.12
CA GLU A 471 10.23 -13.10 -20.66
C GLU A 471 8.73 -12.77 -20.59
N MET A 472 8.26 -12.14 -19.51
CA MET A 472 6.88 -11.65 -19.40
C MET A 472 6.54 -10.69 -20.55
N LEU A 473 7.44 -9.74 -20.86
CA LEU A 473 7.24 -8.78 -21.93
C LEU A 473 7.34 -9.43 -23.33
N ILE A 474 8.28 -10.36 -23.52
CA ILE A 474 8.46 -11.11 -24.77
C ILE A 474 7.18 -11.91 -25.08
N ARG A 475 6.64 -12.67 -24.11
CA ARG A 475 5.40 -13.43 -24.29
C ARG A 475 4.19 -12.53 -24.48
N ALA A 476 4.17 -11.37 -23.81
CA ALA A 476 3.11 -10.39 -23.91
C ALA A 476 3.13 -9.58 -25.20
N ALA A 477 4.18 -9.67 -26.03
CA ALA A 477 4.30 -8.92 -27.28
C ALA A 477 3.01 -9.03 -28.15
N GLY A 478 2.51 -7.88 -28.58
CA GLY A 478 1.24 -7.75 -29.31
C GLY A 478 -0.03 -7.76 -28.44
N SER A 479 0.11 -7.80 -27.12
CA SER A 479 -0.97 -7.81 -26.12
C SER A 479 -0.49 -7.16 -24.82
N THR A 480 -1.19 -7.36 -23.71
CA THR A 480 -0.76 -7.00 -22.35
C THR A 480 -0.36 -8.24 -21.53
N PRO A 481 0.46 -8.11 -20.47
CA PRO A 481 0.74 -9.24 -19.56
C PRO A 481 -0.54 -9.87 -18.97
N TYR A 482 -1.56 -9.06 -18.68
CA TYR A 482 -2.86 -9.54 -18.22
C TYR A 482 -3.54 -10.49 -19.22
N GLU A 483 -3.55 -10.15 -20.50
CA GLU A 483 -4.16 -10.96 -21.57
C GLU A 483 -3.31 -12.20 -21.85
N MET A 484 -1.98 -12.05 -21.86
CA MET A 484 -1.03 -13.14 -21.99
C MET A 484 -1.24 -14.20 -20.91
N ALA A 485 -1.40 -13.79 -19.65
CA ALA A 485 -1.59 -14.70 -18.52
C ALA A 485 -2.93 -15.47 -18.56
N ARG A 486 -3.86 -15.05 -19.42
CA ARG A 486 -5.15 -15.70 -19.66
C ARG A 486 -5.19 -16.49 -20.97
N ASN A 487 -4.06 -16.57 -21.68
CA ASN A 487 -3.91 -17.39 -22.86
C ASN A 487 -3.12 -18.67 -22.51
N PRO A 488 -3.77 -19.85 -22.46
CA PRO A 488 -3.11 -21.10 -22.07
C PRO A 488 -1.99 -21.53 -23.04
N ALA A 489 -1.96 -21.01 -24.27
CA ALA A 489 -0.88 -21.28 -25.22
C ALA A 489 0.39 -20.46 -24.95
N LYS A 490 0.28 -19.39 -24.15
CA LYS A 490 1.41 -18.50 -23.80
C LYS A 490 1.87 -18.67 -22.35
N PHE A 491 0.98 -19.08 -21.45
CA PHE A 491 1.27 -19.14 -20.02
C PHE A 491 0.56 -20.31 -19.34
N SER A 492 1.35 -21.23 -18.79
CA SER A 492 0.88 -22.35 -17.97
C SER A 492 1.28 -22.14 -16.51
N PRO A 493 0.48 -21.39 -15.72
CA PRO A 493 0.87 -21.03 -14.35
C PRO A 493 1.07 -22.24 -13.44
N SER A 494 0.33 -23.34 -13.64
CA SER A 494 0.48 -24.55 -12.82
C SER A 494 1.83 -25.21 -13.01
N THR A 495 2.22 -25.46 -14.27
CA THR A 495 3.50 -26.10 -14.59
C THR A 495 4.67 -25.26 -14.10
N ILE A 496 4.61 -23.94 -14.32
CA ILE A 496 5.68 -23.02 -13.92
C ILE A 496 5.77 -22.93 -12.39
N LEU A 497 4.63 -22.86 -11.69
CA LEU A 497 4.60 -22.80 -10.23
C LEU A 497 5.06 -24.11 -9.58
N ASP A 498 4.75 -25.28 -10.18
CA ASP A 498 5.24 -26.57 -9.70
C ASP A 498 6.77 -26.60 -9.67
N THR A 499 7.44 -26.10 -10.73
CA THR A 499 8.90 -25.99 -10.75
C THR A 499 9.41 -24.93 -9.78
N ALA A 500 8.76 -23.75 -9.70
CA ALA A 500 9.17 -22.67 -8.81
C ALA A 500 9.07 -23.04 -7.31
N GLU A 501 8.10 -23.87 -6.94
CA GLU A 501 7.93 -24.37 -5.56
C GLU A 501 9.03 -25.35 -5.14
N LEU A 502 9.74 -25.98 -6.09
CA LEU A 502 10.88 -26.85 -5.80
C LEU A 502 12.14 -26.07 -5.41
N VAL A 503 12.22 -24.76 -5.68
CA VAL A 503 13.35 -23.92 -5.26
C VAL A 503 13.54 -23.98 -3.74
N GLY A 504 14.78 -24.19 -3.29
CA GLY A 504 15.11 -24.37 -1.87
C GLY A 504 14.88 -25.78 -1.33
N SER A 505 14.47 -26.74 -2.17
CA SER A 505 14.53 -28.18 -1.84
C SER A 505 15.99 -28.66 -1.82
N ASP A 506 16.24 -29.79 -1.16
CA ASP A 506 17.60 -30.36 -1.09
C ASP A 506 18.05 -31.02 -2.41
N ALA A 507 19.32 -31.42 -2.46
CA ALA A 507 19.98 -32.00 -3.63
C ALA A 507 19.43 -33.37 -4.08
N ARG A 508 18.52 -34.03 -3.34
CA ARG A 508 17.95 -35.33 -3.76
C ARG A 508 17.10 -35.21 -5.02
N ILE A 509 16.55 -34.03 -5.31
CA ILE A 509 15.77 -33.77 -6.53
C ILE A 509 16.62 -33.28 -7.71
N LEU A 510 17.94 -33.19 -7.55
CA LEU A 510 18.86 -32.71 -8.58
C LEU A 510 18.66 -33.41 -9.94
N PRO A 511 18.46 -34.74 -10.04
CA PRO A 511 18.21 -35.39 -11.33
C PRO A 511 16.95 -34.84 -12.02
N ILE A 512 15.85 -34.69 -11.27
CA ILE A 512 14.56 -34.18 -11.79
C ILE A 512 14.72 -32.74 -12.29
N MET A 513 15.44 -31.91 -11.53
CA MET A 513 15.68 -30.51 -11.91
C MET A 513 16.65 -30.40 -13.10
N THR A 514 17.56 -31.36 -13.26
CA THR A 514 18.48 -31.40 -14.40
C THR A 514 17.75 -31.78 -15.68
N GLU A 515 16.81 -32.73 -15.61
CA GLU A 515 15.92 -33.06 -16.74
C GLU A 515 15.05 -31.86 -17.14
N SER A 516 14.58 -31.09 -16.16
CA SER A 516 13.75 -29.90 -16.38
C SER A 516 14.46 -28.76 -17.14
N LEU A 517 15.81 -28.78 -17.23
CA LEU A 517 16.57 -27.84 -18.07
C LEU A 517 16.31 -28.02 -19.57
N ALA A 518 15.71 -29.14 -19.98
CA ALA A 518 15.33 -29.39 -21.38
C ALA A 518 13.85 -29.15 -21.66
N ASP A 519 13.08 -28.66 -20.69
CA ASP A 519 11.64 -28.40 -20.85
C ASP A 519 11.38 -27.39 -21.99
N PRO A 520 10.33 -27.55 -22.81
CA PRO A 520 10.02 -26.59 -23.89
C PRO A 520 9.68 -25.18 -23.37
N ASP A 521 9.15 -25.03 -22.16
CA ASP A 521 8.80 -23.75 -21.57
C ASP A 521 10.03 -23.09 -20.91
N SER A 522 10.41 -21.90 -21.38
CA SER A 522 11.56 -21.15 -20.85
C SER A 522 11.45 -20.80 -19.37
N ALA A 523 10.24 -20.67 -18.83
CA ALA A 523 10.03 -20.37 -17.42
C ALA A 523 10.33 -21.59 -16.54
N VAL A 524 10.03 -22.81 -17.01
CA VAL A 524 10.42 -24.04 -16.31
C VAL A 524 11.95 -24.17 -16.27
N ARG A 525 12.62 -23.89 -17.39
CA ARG A 525 14.09 -23.86 -17.44
C ARG A 525 14.67 -22.80 -16.51
N TYR A 526 14.10 -21.59 -16.51
CA TYR A 526 14.50 -20.51 -15.61
C TYR A 526 14.38 -20.90 -14.13
N TRP A 527 13.23 -21.42 -13.69
CA TRP A 527 13.04 -21.83 -12.30
C TRP A 527 13.93 -23.01 -11.90
N SER A 528 14.26 -23.88 -12.85
CA SER A 528 15.25 -24.93 -12.64
C SER A 528 16.64 -24.35 -12.36
N LEU A 529 17.06 -23.33 -13.11
CA LEU A 529 18.31 -22.60 -12.84
C LEU A 529 18.29 -21.87 -11.49
N VAL A 530 17.17 -21.27 -11.10
CA VAL A 530 17.01 -20.65 -9.77
C VAL A 530 17.14 -21.68 -8.64
N TYR A 531 16.64 -22.90 -8.84
CA TYR A 531 16.89 -24.00 -7.90
C TYR A 531 18.38 -24.30 -7.77
N PHE A 532 19.11 -24.41 -8.88
CA PHE A 532 20.56 -24.62 -8.85
C PHE A 532 21.30 -23.45 -8.17
N ALA A 533 20.89 -22.21 -8.40
CA ALA A 533 21.42 -21.05 -7.68
C ALA A 533 21.21 -21.18 -6.16
N SER A 534 20.03 -21.67 -5.73
CA SER A 534 19.73 -21.87 -4.30
C SER A 534 20.54 -22.98 -3.62
N LEU A 535 21.03 -23.97 -4.39
CA LEU A 535 21.92 -25.03 -3.88
C LEU A 535 23.38 -24.59 -3.76
N GLY A 536 23.79 -23.54 -4.49
CA GLY A 536 25.19 -23.13 -4.57
C GLY A 536 26.09 -24.27 -5.06
N LYS A 537 27.14 -24.59 -4.31
CA LYS A 537 28.15 -25.59 -4.72
C LYS A 537 27.59 -27.01 -4.90
N GLU A 538 26.47 -27.35 -4.27
CA GLU A 538 25.83 -28.66 -4.43
C GLU A 538 25.24 -28.86 -5.84
N ALA A 539 25.10 -27.79 -6.63
CA ALA A 539 24.68 -27.87 -8.03
C ALA A 539 25.78 -28.32 -9.01
N ALA A 540 27.03 -28.50 -8.54
CA ALA A 540 28.17 -28.88 -9.40
C ALA A 540 27.92 -30.09 -10.34
N PRO A 541 27.17 -31.15 -9.96
CA PRO A 541 26.86 -32.25 -10.87
C PRO A 541 26.05 -31.86 -12.12
N ALA A 542 25.34 -30.72 -12.10
CA ALA A 542 24.53 -30.23 -13.22
C ALA A 542 25.29 -29.27 -14.16
N THR A 543 26.57 -28.97 -13.89
CA THR A 543 27.35 -27.95 -14.61
C THR A 543 27.29 -28.09 -16.13
N ASP A 544 27.51 -29.30 -16.67
CA ASP A 544 27.50 -29.52 -18.12
C ASP A 544 26.11 -29.36 -18.76
N ALA A 545 25.04 -29.63 -18.00
CA ALA A 545 23.68 -29.36 -18.45
C ALA A 545 23.39 -27.86 -18.47
N ILE A 546 23.84 -27.14 -17.44
CA ILE A 546 23.67 -25.69 -17.31
C ILE A 546 24.43 -24.94 -18.42
N LYS A 547 25.65 -25.35 -18.76
CA LYS A 547 26.45 -24.73 -19.85
C LYS A 547 25.71 -24.70 -21.19
N LYS A 548 24.89 -25.72 -21.48
CA LYS A 548 24.10 -25.77 -22.72
C LYS A 548 23.05 -24.67 -22.80
N LEU A 549 22.65 -24.08 -21.68
CA LEU A 549 21.65 -23.02 -21.64
C LEU A 549 22.23 -21.61 -21.83
N LEU A 550 23.55 -21.48 -22.00
CA LEU A 550 24.16 -20.19 -22.40
C LEU A 550 23.73 -19.73 -23.80
N ASP A 551 23.27 -20.68 -24.63
CA ASP A 551 22.72 -20.42 -25.96
C ASP A 551 21.17 -20.47 -26.00
N ASP A 552 20.50 -20.44 -24.85
CA ASP A 552 19.03 -20.51 -24.78
C ASP A 552 18.37 -19.33 -25.53
N PRO A 553 17.26 -19.55 -26.27
CA PRO A 553 16.55 -18.46 -26.94
C PRO A 553 16.00 -17.40 -25.96
N CYS A 554 15.71 -17.77 -24.72
CA CYS A 554 15.27 -16.83 -23.68
C CYS A 554 16.48 -16.14 -23.02
N PRO A 555 16.56 -14.79 -23.06
CA PRO A 555 17.64 -14.05 -22.40
C PRO A 555 17.73 -14.30 -20.89
N ASP A 556 16.59 -14.39 -20.19
CA ASP A 556 16.57 -14.60 -18.75
C ASP A 556 17.15 -15.96 -18.35
N VAL A 557 16.93 -16.99 -19.18
CA VAL A 557 17.54 -18.32 -18.99
C VAL A 557 19.06 -18.25 -19.17
N ARG A 558 19.54 -17.56 -20.21
CA ARG A 558 20.99 -17.38 -20.43
C ARG A 558 21.67 -16.66 -19.26
N PHE A 559 21.08 -15.56 -18.79
CA PHE A 559 21.63 -14.79 -17.68
C PHE A 559 21.64 -15.59 -16.37
N MET A 560 20.57 -16.33 -16.08
CA MET A 560 20.54 -17.18 -14.88
C MET A 560 21.52 -18.35 -14.98
N ALA A 561 21.71 -18.94 -16.17
CA ALA A 561 22.71 -19.99 -16.38
C ALA A 561 24.14 -19.47 -16.14
N ALA A 562 24.45 -18.28 -16.67
CA ALA A 562 25.72 -17.61 -16.44
C ALA A 562 25.96 -17.33 -14.94
N ASP A 563 24.93 -16.84 -14.22
CA ASP A 563 25.02 -16.56 -12.78
C ASP A 563 25.33 -17.84 -11.97
N VAL A 564 24.61 -18.93 -12.24
CA VAL A 564 24.86 -20.23 -11.60
C VAL A 564 26.29 -20.74 -11.90
N LEU A 565 26.76 -20.62 -13.14
CA LEU A 565 28.13 -21.03 -13.49
C LEU A 565 29.19 -20.18 -12.78
N CYS A 566 28.97 -18.86 -12.65
CA CYS A 566 29.83 -17.99 -11.87
C CYS A 566 29.87 -18.42 -10.39
N ALA A 567 28.72 -18.73 -9.79
CA ALA A 567 28.64 -19.23 -8.41
C ALA A 567 29.34 -20.59 -8.21
N LEU A 568 29.39 -21.43 -9.25
CA LEU A 568 30.12 -22.70 -9.28
C LEU A 568 31.63 -22.56 -9.56
N GLY A 569 32.13 -21.34 -9.83
CA GLY A 569 33.54 -21.06 -10.11
C GLY A 569 33.93 -21.11 -11.59
N SER A 570 32.97 -21.25 -12.51
CA SER A 570 33.16 -21.27 -13.97
C SER A 570 32.75 -19.95 -14.63
N CYS A 571 33.01 -18.80 -13.99
CA CYS A 571 32.50 -17.51 -14.48
C CYS A 571 33.05 -17.11 -15.86
N GLN A 572 34.29 -17.49 -16.17
CA GLN A 572 34.89 -17.28 -17.51
C GLN A 572 34.16 -18.06 -18.62
N GLU A 573 33.46 -19.13 -18.27
CA GLU A 573 32.67 -19.91 -19.22
C GLU A 573 31.24 -19.38 -19.34
N GLY A 574 30.75 -18.65 -18.34
CA GLY A 574 29.39 -18.09 -18.31
C GLY A 574 29.26 -16.67 -18.86
N LEU A 575 30.36 -15.92 -18.95
CA LEU A 575 30.35 -14.57 -19.51
C LEU A 575 30.51 -14.61 -21.05
N PRO A 576 29.79 -13.74 -21.81
CA PRO A 576 29.86 -13.70 -23.27
C PRO A 576 31.24 -13.33 -23.85
#